data_AF-A0A498HG05-F1
#
_entry.id   AF-A0A498HG05-F1
#
_cell.length_a   1.000
_cell.length_b   1.000
_cell.length_c   1.000
_cell.angle_alpha   90.00
_cell.angle_beta   90.00
_cell.angle_gamma   90.00
#
_symmetry.space_group_name_H-M   'P 1'
#
loop_
_entity.id
_entity.type
_entity.pdbx_description
1 polymer ?
#
loop_
_entity_poly.entity_id
_entity_poly.type
_entity_poly.pdbx_seq_one_letter_code
_entity_poly.pdbx_strand_id
1 'polypeptide(L)'
;MLADKPEYSDSMGKTRDFSTALLERKKAANRLLVDDTVHDNNSVVALHRDTMEKLQLFSGDTVLIKGKKRRDTICVVVADDTCDEPKLRVNKVVRSNLRVMLGDVVSVHQCAAIKYGKRVHILPVDDSIEGVTGNLFDAYLKPYFFEAFRPVRKGDLFFVGYDDVGGVRKQMAQIRELMELPLRHPQLFKSIGVKPPKGILLYGPPGTGKILIA
;
A
#
# COMPACT_ATOMS: atom_id res chain seq x y z
N MET A 1 59.04 -7.08 22.87
CA MET A 1 58.50 -6.41 21.68
C MET A 1 57.03 -6.78 21.54
N LEU A 2 56.15 -5.99 22.13
CA LEU A 2 54.72 -5.99 21.82
C LEU A 2 54.34 -4.51 21.74
N ALA A 3 53.99 -4.09 20.53
CA ALA A 3 53.78 -2.69 20.19
C ALA A 3 52.51 -2.17 20.85
N ASP A 4 52.63 -1.05 21.57
CA ASP A 4 51.51 -0.24 22.02
C ASP A 4 50.68 0.21 20.81
N LYS A 5 49.37 0.03 20.89
CA LYS A 5 48.42 0.63 19.93
C LYS A 5 48.23 2.10 20.30
N PRO A 6 48.15 3.02 19.33
CA PRO A 6 47.87 4.42 19.65
C PRO A 6 46.38 4.58 19.96
N GLU A 7 46.06 4.88 21.22
CA GLU A 7 44.77 5.45 21.59
C GLU A 7 44.81 6.96 21.36
N TYR A 8 43.97 7.47 20.44
CA TYR A 8 43.79 8.90 20.24
C TYR A 8 42.36 9.29 20.60
N SER A 9 42.20 10.04 21.68
CA SER A 9 40.92 10.57 22.15
C SER A 9 40.54 11.82 21.36
N ASP A 10 39.38 11.81 20.71
CA ASP A 10 38.74 13.04 20.24
C ASP A 10 38.10 13.78 21.43
N SER A 11 37.98 15.11 21.32
CA SER A 11 37.60 16.07 22.37
C SER A 11 36.16 15.94 22.92
N MET A 12 35.47 14.83 22.65
CA MET A 12 34.11 14.53 23.14
C MET A 12 33.91 13.08 23.64
N GLY A 13 34.96 12.40 24.13
CA GLY A 13 34.82 11.29 25.09
C GLY A 13 33.88 10.13 24.70
N LYS A 14 33.67 9.86 23.41
CA LYS A 14 32.91 8.70 22.93
C LYS A 14 33.84 7.73 22.22
N THR A 15 34.01 6.55 22.81
CA THR A 15 34.62 5.38 22.19
C THR A 15 33.80 4.99 20.96
N ARG A 16 34.32 5.23 19.76
CA ARG A 16 33.69 4.77 18.51
C ARG A 16 34.16 3.34 18.23
N ASP A 17 33.24 2.40 18.29
CA ASP A 17 33.52 1.01 17.95
C ASP A 17 33.51 0.85 16.42
N PHE A 18 34.72 0.82 15.83
CA PHE A 18 34.89 0.69 14.37
C PHE A 18 34.51 -0.71 13.84
N SER A 19 34.35 -1.70 14.72
CA SER A 19 33.90 -3.04 14.35
C SER A 19 32.44 -3.05 13.83
N THR A 20 31.62 -2.08 14.25
CA THR A 20 30.22 -1.91 13.83
C THR A 20 29.99 -0.80 12.81
N ALA A 21 31.05 -0.13 12.32
CA ALA A 21 30.92 0.97 11.35
C ALA A 21 30.29 0.52 10.02
N LEU A 22 30.39 -0.77 9.67
CA LEU A 22 29.71 -1.38 8.53
C LEU A 22 28.19 -1.56 8.74
N LEU A 23 27.74 -1.62 10.00
CA LEU A 23 26.34 -1.72 10.42
C LEU A 23 25.69 -0.34 10.58
N GLU A 24 26.45 0.67 10.98
CA GLU A 24 26.00 2.07 11.06
C GLU A 24 25.94 2.72 9.68
N ARG A 25 25.04 2.23 8.83
CA ARG A 25 24.64 2.97 7.63
C ARG A 25 24.04 4.30 8.09
N LYS A 26 24.66 5.43 7.70
CA LYS A 26 24.00 6.75 7.70
C LYS A 26 22.55 6.54 7.23
N LYS A 27 21.56 6.96 8.03
CA LYS A 27 20.13 6.84 7.68
C LYS A 27 19.92 7.59 6.37
N ALA A 28 19.95 6.87 5.25
CA ALA A 28 19.69 7.46 3.96
C ALA A 28 18.25 7.96 3.96
N ALA A 29 18.04 9.20 3.50
CA ALA A 29 16.73 9.88 3.56
C ALA A 29 15.60 9.07 2.90
N ASN A 30 15.96 8.19 1.96
CA ASN A 30 15.04 7.34 1.24
C ASN A 30 14.74 6.00 1.91
N ARG A 31 15.24 5.77 3.14
CA ARG A 31 14.94 4.59 3.95
C ARG A 31 13.80 4.91 4.91
N LEU A 32 12.63 4.35 4.64
CA LEU A 32 11.39 4.68 5.33
C LEU A 32 10.83 3.46 6.07
N LEU A 33 10.17 3.71 7.19
CA LEU A 33 9.49 2.68 7.99
C LEU A 33 8.12 2.39 7.39
N VAL A 34 7.81 1.12 7.22
CA VAL A 34 6.52 0.66 6.70
C VAL A 34 5.45 0.89 7.77
N ASP A 35 4.39 1.61 7.40
CA ASP A 35 3.20 1.81 8.23
C ASP A 35 1.94 1.44 7.46
N ASP A 36 0.83 1.30 8.17
CA ASP A 36 -0.45 0.92 7.56
C ASP A 36 -1.18 2.14 6.98
N THR A 37 -1.97 1.90 5.94
CA THR A 37 -2.83 2.92 5.32
C THR A 37 -4.28 2.67 5.67
N VAL A 38 -5.07 3.74 5.77
CA VAL A 38 -6.52 3.66 5.92
C VAL A 38 -7.19 3.36 4.58
N HIS A 39 -6.53 3.69 3.46
CA HIS A 39 -7.06 3.54 2.10
C HIS A 39 -6.60 2.24 1.44
N ASP A 40 -7.55 1.41 1.04
CA ASP A 40 -7.33 0.12 0.38
C ASP A 40 -7.08 0.31 -1.13
N ASN A 41 -5.90 0.82 -1.50
CA ASN A 41 -5.49 0.96 -2.91
C ASN A 41 -4.15 0.25 -3.16
N ASN A 42 -4.13 -0.67 -4.12
CA ASN A 42 -2.96 -1.50 -4.42
C ASN A 42 -1.84 -0.78 -5.17
N SER A 43 -2.12 0.40 -5.73
CA SER A 43 -1.18 1.13 -6.60
C SER A 43 -0.66 2.42 -5.98
N VAL A 44 -1.13 2.78 -4.78
CA VAL A 44 -0.87 4.07 -4.15
C VAL A 44 -0.18 3.87 -2.81
N VAL A 45 0.81 4.71 -2.54
CA VAL A 45 1.51 4.78 -1.25
C VAL A 45 1.54 6.21 -0.77
N ALA A 46 1.53 6.44 0.55
CA ALA A 46 1.46 7.78 1.10
C ALA A 46 2.71 8.13 1.91
N LEU A 47 3.15 9.38 1.75
CA LEU A 47 4.30 9.98 2.45
C LEU A 47 3.92 11.33 3.03
N HIS A 48 4.59 11.69 4.14
CA HIS A 48 4.55 13.06 4.62
C HIS A 48 5.14 14.02 3.58
N ARG A 49 4.57 15.22 3.45
CA ARG A 49 4.98 16.21 2.44
C ARG A 49 6.45 16.57 2.55
N ASP A 50 6.97 16.77 3.76
CA ASP A 50 8.38 17.12 3.96
C ASP A 50 9.31 15.95 3.60
N THR A 51 8.87 14.71 3.78
CA THR A 51 9.62 13.54 3.29
C THR A 51 9.64 13.50 1.77
N MET A 52 8.54 13.85 1.11
CA MET A 52 8.50 13.95 -0.35
C MET A 52 9.44 15.06 -0.87
N GLU A 53 9.46 16.22 -0.22
CA GLU A 53 10.35 17.33 -0.57
C GLU A 53 11.83 16.94 -0.43
N LYS A 54 12.20 16.28 0.69
CA LYS A 54 13.56 15.74 0.90
C LYS A 54 13.98 14.74 -0.19
N LEU A 55 13.02 14.03 -0.78
CA LEU A 55 13.23 13.04 -1.83
C LEU A 55 13.01 13.59 -3.24
N GLN A 56 12.67 14.88 -3.37
CA GLN A 56 12.32 15.53 -4.64
C GLN A 56 11.20 14.79 -5.41
N LEU A 57 10.20 14.31 -4.66
CA LEU A 57 9.03 13.63 -5.20
C LEU A 57 7.82 14.56 -5.19
N PHE A 58 6.98 14.46 -6.21
CA PHE A 58 5.69 15.16 -6.27
C PHE A 58 4.52 14.18 -6.16
N SER A 59 3.36 14.67 -5.71
CA SER A 59 2.16 13.83 -5.64
C SER A 59 1.74 13.42 -7.05
N GLY A 60 1.55 12.13 -7.27
CA GLY A 60 1.32 11.53 -8.58
C GLY A 60 2.58 10.96 -9.24
N ASP A 61 3.78 11.22 -8.71
CA ASP A 61 5.00 10.60 -9.21
C ASP A 61 4.96 9.09 -9.02
N THR A 62 5.61 8.39 -9.94
CA THR A 62 5.79 6.96 -9.78
C THR A 62 7.13 6.66 -9.12
N VAL A 63 7.09 5.78 -8.11
CA VAL A 63 8.24 5.40 -7.28
C VAL A 63 8.49 3.90 -7.34
N LEU A 64 9.75 3.52 -7.35
CA LEU A 64 10.23 2.15 -7.15
C LEU A 64 10.52 1.93 -5.67
N ILE A 65 9.83 0.98 -5.06
CA ILE A 65 10.01 0.62 -3.66
C ILE A 65 10.73 -0.73 -3.61
N LYS A 66 11.84 -0.80 -2.88
CA LYS A 66 12.59 -2.05 -2.67
C LYS A 66 12.39 -2.55 -1.25
N GLY A 67 11.97 -3.80 -1.15
CA GLY A 67 11.70 -4.51 0.09
C GLY A 67 12.75 -5.56 0.41
N LYS A 68 12.32 -6.66 1.04
CA LYS A 68 13.19 -7.78 1.43
C LYS A 68 13.26 -8.82 0.30
N LYS A 69 14.21 -9.76 0.43
CA LYS A 69 14.38 -10.90 -0.51
C LYS A 69 14.43 -10.48 -1.99
N ARG A 70 15.07 -9.34 -2.28
CA ARG A 70 15.20 -8.75 -3.63
C ARG A 70 13.85 -8.47 -4.32
N ARG A 71 12.78 -8.26 -3.55
CA ARG A 71 11.48 -7.89 -4.09
C ARG A 71 11.38 -6.38 -4.22
N ASP A 72 10.85 -5.93 -5.35
CA ASP A 72 10.57 -4.54 -5.63
C ASP A 72 9.19 -4.40 -6.26
N THR A 73 8.56 -3.26 -6.05
CA THR A 73 7.26 -2.92 -6.65
C THR A 73 7.26 -1.46 -7.07
N ILE A 74 6.29 -1.10 -7.90
CA ILE A 74 6.14 0.24 -8.43
C ILE A 74 4.78 0.78 -7.97
N CYS A 75 4.77 1.96 -7.35
CA CYS A 75 3.56 2.60 -6.88
C CYS A 75 3.55 4.09 -7.22
N VAL A 76 2.37 4.69 -7.21
CA VAL A 76 2.18 6.14 -7.26
C VAL A 76 2.25 6.69 -5.85
N VAL A 77 3.04 7.74 -5.64
CA VAL A 77 3.13 8.40 -4.34
C VAL A 77 2.10 9.53 -4.21
N VAL A 78 1.48 9.65 -3.05
CA VAL A 78 0.61 10.77 -2.69
C VAL A 78 1.07 11.41 -1.38
N ALA A 79 0.81 12.70 -1.22
CA ALA A 79 1.06 13.39 0.03
C ALA A 79 -0.02 13.08 1.07
N ASP A 80 0.38 12.81 2.30
CA ASP A 80 -0.48 12.61 3.46
C ASP A 80 0.16 13.27 4.68
N ASP A 81 -0.37 14.44 5.05
CA ASP A 81 0.13 15.24 6.17
C ASP A 81 -0.18 14.59 7.54
N THR A 82 -0.98 13.52 7.57
CA THR A 82 -1.26 12.73 8.79
C THR A 82 -0.28 11.57 8.99
N CYS A 83 0.63 11.35 8.03
CA CYS A 83 1.65 10.32 8.10
C CYS A 83 2.87 10.82 8.88
N ASP A 84 3.30 10.09 9.91
CA ASP A 84 4.50 10.47 10.66
C ASP A 84 5.78 10.29 9.84
N GLU A 85 6.78 11.13 10.07
CA GLU A 85 8.11 10.93 9.51
C GLU A 85 8.96 9.97 10.36
N PRO A 86 9.81 9.10 9.75
CA PRO A 86 10.03 8.87 8.32
C PRO A 86 9.28 7.62 7.83
N LYS A 87 7.94 7.64 7.84
CA LYS A 87 7.13 6.47 7.47
C LYS A 87 6.63 6.51 6.04
N LEU A 88 6.36 5.33 5.50
CA LEU A 88 5.71 5.07 4.22
C LEU A 88 4.46 4.22 4.49
N ARG A 89 3.28 4.80 4.27
CA ARG A 89 2.01 4.07 4.42
C ARG A 89 1.75 3.23 3.18
N VAL A 90 1.53 1.94 3.41
CA VAL A 90 1.32 0.94 2.35
C VAL A 90 0.25 -0.06 2.75
N ASN A 91 -0.55 -0.47 1.77
CA ASN A 91 -1.53 -1.53 1.96
C ASN A 91 -0.85 -2.91 2.13
N LYS A 92 -1.55 -3.84 2.78
CA LYS A 92 -1.22 -5.26 2.91
C LYS A 92 -0.77 -5.91 1.59
N VAL A 93 -1.40 -5.58 0.45
CA VAL A 93 -1.00 -6.12 -0.86
C VAL A 93 0.43 -5.69 -1.23
N VAL A 94 0.72 -4.38 -1.14
CA VAL A 94 2.05 -3.82 -1.39
C VAL A 94 3.09 -4.41 -0.42
N ARG A 95 2.74 -4.55 0.86
CA ARG A 95 3.59 -5.20 1.88
C ARG A 95 3.90 -6.66 1.54
N SER A 96 2.90 -7.41 1.10
CA SER A 96 3.06 -8.80 0.67
C SER A 96 4.00 -8.91 -0.53
N ASN A 97 3.84 -8.07 -1.55
CA ASN A 97 4.71 -8.04 -2.72
C ASN A 97 6.17 -7.77 -2.35
N LEU A 98 6.39 -6.81 -1.47
CA LEU A 98 7.70 -6.40 -0.93
C LEU A 98 8.29 -7.37 0.11
N ARG A 99 7.49 -8.32 0.63
CA ARG A 99 7.84 -9.27 1.69
C ARG A 99 8.27 -8.58 2.99
N VAL A 100 7.51 -7.55 3.38
CA VAL A 100 7.76 -6.73 4.57
C VAL A 100 6.57 -6.74 5.54
N MET A 101 6.85 -6.48 6.80
CA MET A 101 5.87 -6.29 7.88
C MET A 101 5.78 -4.81 8.28
N LEU A 102 4.80 -4.45 9.11
CA LEU A 102 4.77 -3.11 9.71
C LEU A 102 6.03 -2.89 10.55
N GLY A 103 6.59 -1.69 10.49
CA GLY A 103 7.85 -1.34 11.14
C GLY A 103 9.12 -1.77 10.40
N ASP A 104 9.02 -2.57 9.34
CA ASP A 104 10.19 -2.88 8.49
C ASP A 104 10.66 -1.66 7.72
N VAL A 105 11.94 -1.63 7.36
CA VAL A 105 12.52 -0.55 6.55
C VAL A 105 12.53 -0.94 5.07
N VAL A 106 12.01 -0.05 4.23
CA VAL A 106 12.07 -0.13 2.76
C VAL A 106 12.89 1.04 2.20
N SER A 107 13.35 0.92 0.95
CA SER A 107 13.98 2.05 0.24
C SER A 107 13.14 2.51 -0.94
N VAL A 108 12.89 3.81 -1.02
CA VAL A 108 12.09 4.44 -2.09
C VAL A 108 13.01 5.16 -3.08
N HIS A 109 12.68 5.10 -4.37
CA HIS A 109 13.41 5.76 -5.43
C HIS A 109 12.44 6.31 -6.47
N GLN A 110 12.68 7.50 -7.01
CA GLN A 110 11.90 8.02 -8.13
C GLN A 110 12.05 7.12 -9.37
N CYS A 111 10.97 6.94 -10.12
CA CYS A 111 10.94 6.13 -11.34
C CYS A 111 10.23 6.88 -12.47
N ALA A 112 10.96 7.78 -13.14
CA ALA A 112 10.39 8.67 -14.16
C ALA A 112 10.19 8.01 -15.55
N ALA A 113 10.82 6.85 -15.82
CA ALA A 113 10.89 6.26 -17.17
C ALA A 113 9.99 5.03 -17.35
N ILE A 114 8.73 5.11 -16.90
CA ILE A 114 7.78 4.01 -17.06
C ILE A 114 7.08 4.12 -18.41
N LYS A 115 7.21 3.07 -19.22
CA LYS A 115 6.58 2.97 -20.53
C LYS A 115 5.20 2.35 -20.40
N TYR A 116 4.28 2.77 -21.26
CA TYR A 116 3.00 2.09 -21.41
C TYR A 116 3.22 0.65 -21.88
N GLY A 117 2.64 -0.29 -21.13
CA GLY A 117 2.68 -1.70 -21.48
C GLY A 117 1.85 -1.96 -22.73
N LYS A 118 2.40 -2.72 -23.70
CA LYS A 118 1.63 -3.14 -24.88
C LYS A 118 0.64 -4.24 -24.54
N ARG A 119 1.07 -5.21 -23.72
CA ARG A 119 0.31 -6.37 -23.29
C ARG A 119 0.83 -6.82 -21.92
N VAL A 120 -0.08 -7.31 -21.08
CA VAL A 120 0.24 -7.97 -19.81
C VAL A 120 -0.45 -9.33 -19.76
N HIS A 121 0.16 -10.28 -19.07
CA HIS A 121 -0.43 -11.59 -18.83
C HIS A 121 -0.63 -11.75 -17.32
N ILE A 122 -1.88 -11.89 -16.91
CA ILE A 122 -2.32 -11.95 -15.52
C ILE A 122 -3.07 -13.27 -15.36
N LEU A 123 -2.70 -14.03 -14.34
CA LEU A 123 -3.38 -15.26 -13.96
C LEU A 123 -4.00 -15.07 -12.59
N PRO A 124 -5.22 -15.58 -12.36
CA PRO A 124 -5.77 -15.65 -11.02
C PRO A 124 -4.98 -16.65 -10.16
N VAL A 125 -5.11 -16.54 -8.84
CA VAL A 125 -4.64 -17.58 -7.92
C VAL A 125 -5.75 -18.63 -7.81
N ASP A 126 -5.39 -19.91 -7.81
CA ASP A 126 -6.35 -21.02 -7.92
C ASP A 126 -7.43 -20.98 -6.82
N ASP A 127 -7.07 -20.59 -5.61
CA ASP A 127 -7.98 -20.46 -4.46
C ASP A 127 -8.92 -19.24 -4.54
N SER A 128 -8.61 -18.27 -5.39
CA SER A 128 -9.38 -17.02 -5.52
C SER A 128 -10.49 -17.08 -6.57
N ILE A 129 -10.60 -18.16 -7.34
CA ILE A 129 -11.57 -18.33 -8.44
C ILE A 129 -12.65 -19.36 -8.15
N GLU A 130 -12.65 -19.96 -6.95
CA GLU A 130 -13.67 -20.92 -6.57
C GLU A 130 -15.06 -20.24 -6.59
N GLY A 131 -15.98 -20.78 -7.39
CA GLY A 131 -17.31 -20.22 -7.58
C GLY A 131 -17.40 -19.01 -8.52
N VAL A 132 -16.29 -18.54 -9.08
CA VAL A 132 -16.31 -17.45 -10.07
C VAL A 132 -16.71 -17.99 -11.44
N THR A 133 -17.83 -17.51 -11.97
CA THR A 133 -18.34 -17.87 -13.29
C THR A 133 -18.21 -16.71 -14.26
N GLY A 134 -17.85 -16.99 -15.52
CA GLY A 134 -17.84 -16.00 -16.61
C GLY A 134 -16.44 -15.48 -16.95
N ASN A 135 -16.39 -14.37 -17.69
CA ASN A 135 -15.15 -13.78 -18.18
C ASN A 135 -14.49 -12.91 -17.09
N LEU A 136 -13.37 -13.39 -16.53
CA LEU A 136 -12.58 -12.68 -15.51
C LEU A 136 -12.11 -11.29 -15.98
N PHE A 137 -11.84 -11.14 -17.27
CA PHE A 137 -11.38 -9.87 -17.82
C PHE A 137 -12.44 -8.80 -17.72
N ASP A 138 -13.65 -9.06 -18.23
CA ASP A 138 -14.72 -8.05 -18.26
C ASP A 138 -15.28 -7.75 -16.87
N ALA A 139 -15.38 -8.76 -16.02
CA ALA A 139 -15.97 -8.63 -14.69
C ALA A 139 -15.02 -7.94 -13.68
N TYR A 140 -13.72 -8.24 -13.73
CA TYR A 140 -12.76 -7.82 -12.70
C TYR A 140 -11.63 -6.97 -13.26
N LEU A 141 -10.88 -7.46 -14.27
CA LEU A 141 -9.66 -6.78 -14.70
C LEU A 141 -9.95 -5.46 -15.43
N LYS A 142 -10.94 -5.44 -16.31
CA LYS A 142 -11.31 -4.27 -17.10
C LYS A 142 -11.69 -3.11 -16.17
N PRO A 143 -12.68 -3.21 -15.27
CA PRO A 143 -13.01 -2.11 -14.38
C PRO A 143 -11.90 -1.79 -13.35
N TYR A 144 -11.06 -2.75 -12.95
CA TYR A 144 -9.89 -2.48 -12.11
C TYR A 144 -8.83 -1.58 -12.79
N PHE A 145 -8.58 -1.78 -14.09
CA PHE A 145 -7.57 -1.03 -14.86
C PHE A 145 -8.14 0.16 -15.65
N PHE A 146 -9.45 0.24 -15.83
CA PHE A 146 -10.10 1.27 -16.65
C PHE A 146 -9.81 2.67 -16.12
N GLU A 147 -9.19 3.51 -16.95
CA GLU A 147 -8.81 4.91 -16.66
C GLU A 147 -7.94 5.13 -15.41
N ALA A 148 -7.41 4.07 -14.81
CA ALA A 148 -6.65 4.14 -13.56
C ALA A 148 -5.13 4.24 -13.77
N PHE A 149 -4.64 3.96 -14.99
CA PHE A 149 -3.21 4.00 -15.37
C PHE A 149 -2.26 3.36 -14.34
N ARG A 150 -2.69 2.24 -13.75
CA ARG A 150 -2.00 1.60 -12.62
C ARG A 150 -0.63 1.07 -13.05
N PRO A 151 0.46 1.40 -12.35
CA PRO A 151 1.74 0.74 -12.56
C PRO A 151 1.62 -0.74 -12.16
N VAL A 152 2.25 -1.61 -12.95
CA VAL A 152 2.30 -3.05 -12.70
C VAL A 152 3.73 -3.56 -12.81
N ARG A 153 4.08 -4.52 -11.95
CA ARG A 153 5.39 -5.15 -11.90
C ARG A 153 5.22 -6.67 -12.05
N LYS A 154 6.11 -7.29 -12.84
CA LYS A 154 6.08 -8.74 -13.05
C LYS A 154 6.31 -9.47 -11.71
N GLY A 155 5.39 -10.36 -11.36
CA GLY A 155 5.47 -11.18 -10.15
C GLY A 155 4.85 -10.53 -8.91
N ASP A 156 4.21 -9.38 -9.07
CA ASP A 156 3.34 -8.79 -8.05
C ASP A 156 1.94 -9.40 -8.10
N LEU A 157 1.32 -9.42 -6.92
CA LEU A 157 -0.08 -9.73 -6.74
C LEU A 157 -0.86 -8.43 -6.55
N PHE A 158 -2.10 -8.42 -6.99
CA PHE A 158 -3.05 -7.37 -6.65
C PHE A 158 -4.41 -7.99 -6.35
N PHE A 159 -5.14 -7.38 -5.43
CA PHE A 159 -6.46 -7.84 -5.06
C PHE A 159 -7.50 -7.03 -5.82
N VAL A 160 -8.39 -7.69 -6.56
CA VAL A 160 -9.52 -7.04 -7.21
C VAL A 160 -10.73 -7.25 -6.32
N GLY A 161 -11.11 -6.21 -5.59
CA GLY A 161 -12.27 -6.25 -4.71
C GLY A 161 -13.55 -5.81 -5.39
N TYR A 162 -14.65 -5.83 -4.65
CA TYR A 162 -15.97 -5.42 -5.14
C TYR A 162 -16.06 -3.95 -5.56
N ASP A 163 -15.19 -3.06 -5.06
CA ASP A 163 -15.15 -1.64 -5.46
C ASP A 163 -14.61 -1.42 -6.87
N ASP A 164 -13.85 -2.41 -7.35
CA ASP A 164 -13.25 -2.45 -8.68
C ASP A 164 -14.13 -3.24 -9.67
N VAL A 165 -15.28 -3.76 -9.23
CA VAL A 165 -16.27 -4.41 -10.11
C VAL A 165 -17.20 -3.35 -10.71
N GLY A 166 -17.30 -3.33 -12.03
CA GLY A 166 -18.13 -2.38 -12.77
C GLY A 166 -19.62 -2.55 -12.45
N GLY A 167 -20.33 -1.45 -12.17
CA GLY A 167 -21.79 -1.44 -11.99
C GLY A 167 -22.31 -1.57 -10.56
N VAL A 168 -21.45 -1.88 -9.58
CA VAL A 168 -21.83 -2.03 -8.16
C VAL A 168 -21.14 -1.05 -7.20
N ARG A 169 -20.25 -0.19 -7.70
CA ARG A 169 -19.46 0.75 -6.88
C ARG A 169 -20.32 1.66 -5.97
N LYS A 170 -21.44 2.21 -6.47
CA LYS A 170 -22.32 3.09 -5.67
C LYS A 170 -23.01 2.33 -4.54
N GLN A 171 -23.53 1.15 -4.85
CA GLN A 171 -24.21 0.27 -3.92
C GLN A 171 -23.24 -0.24 -2.86
N MET A 172 -22.00 -0.56 -3.25
CA MET A 172 -20.97 -1.03 -2.33
C MET A 172 -20.48 0.06 -1.38
N ALA A 173 -20.34 1.30 -1.87
CA ALA A 173 -20.07 2.44 -1.02
C ALA A 173 -21.17 2.66 0.03
N GLN A 174 -22.46 2.56 -0.38
CA GLN A 174 -23.59 2.67 0.55
C GLN A 174 -23.61 1.54 1.60
N ILE A 175 -23.34 0.31 1.18
CA ILE A 175 -23.29 -0.85 2.10
C ILE A 175 -22.16 -0.69 3.11
N ARG A 176 -20.97 -0.29 2.65
CA ARG A 176 -19.82 -0.03 3.53
C ARG A 176 -20.07 1.14 4.46
N GLU A 177 -20.65 2.24 4.00
CA GLU A 177 -20.99 3.35 4.87
C GLU A 177 -21.97 2.90 5.97
N LEU A 178 -23.02 2.15 5.60
CA LEU A 178 -24.01 1.66 6.57
C LEU A 178 -23.45 0.62 7.55
N MET A 179 -22.40 -0.14 7.17
CA MET A 179 -21.78 -1.19 7.99
C MET A 179 -20.55 -0.70 8.77
N GLU A 180 -19.60 -0.04 8.11
CA GLU A 180 -18.35 0.43 8.69
C GLU A 180 -18.53 1.66 9.57
N LEU A 181 -19.41 2.61 9.21
CA LEU A 181 -19.57 3.85 9.98
C LEU A 181 -20.04 3.58 11.42
N PRO A 182 -21.03 2.70 11.68
CA PRO A 182 -21.39 2.30 13.04
C PRO A 182 -20.27 1.60 13.80
N LEU A 183 -19.44 0.81 13.11
CA LEU A 183 -18.36 0.03 13.72
C LEU A 183 -17.14 0.91 14.04
N ARG A 184 -16.78 1.84 13.15
CA ARG A 184 -15.65 2.77 13.34
C ARG A 184 -15.98 3.91 14.29
N HIS A 185 -17.22 4.39 14.30
CA HIS A 185 -17.62 5.54 15.10
C HIS A 185 -18.91 5.31 15.90
N PRO A 186 -18.92 4.35 16.86
CA PRO A 186 -20.11 4.06 17.66
C PRO A 186 -20.58 5.25 18.51
N GLN A 187 -19.67 6.18 18.82
CA GLN A 187 -19.95 7.38 19.61
C GLN A 187 -20.90 8.35 18.88
N LEU A 188 -20.76 8.48 17.55
CA LEU A 188 -21.63 9.32 16.70
C LEU A 188 -23.08 8.83 16.74
N PHE A 189 -23.30 7.52 16.72
CA PHE A 189 -24.63 6.93 16.79
C PHE A 189 -25.25 7.08 18.18
N LYS A 190 -24.43 7.05 19.24
CA LYS A 190 -24.89 7.29 20.62
C LYS A 190 -25.26 8.76 20.87
N SER A 191 -24.49 9.71 20.37
CA SER A 191 -24.76 11.15 20.57
C SER A 191 -25.98 11.63 19.79
N ILE A 192 -26.21 11.07 18.60
CA ILE A 192 -27.37 11.40 17.75
C ILE A 192 -28.61 10.57 18.16
N GLY A 193 -28.45 9.53 18.99
CA GLY A 193 -29.54 8.69 19.49
C GLY A 193 -30.14 7.74 18.44
N VAL A 194 -29.48 7.56 17.30
CA VAL A 194 -29.94 6.71 16.20
C VAL A 194 -29.33 5.33 16.33
N LYS A 195 -30.17 4.28 16.32
CA LYS A 195 -29.70 2.89 16.32
C LYS A 195 -29.17 2.53 14.93
N PRO A 196 -27.97 1.95 14.82
CA PRO A 196 -27.44 1.55 13.52
C PRO A 196 -28.31 0.44 12.89
N PRO A 197 -28.40 0.40 11.55
CA PRO A 197 -29.12 -0.64 10.85
C PRO A 197 -28.48 -2.02 11.13
N LYS A 198 -29.31 -3.03 11.39
CA LYS A 198 -28.86 -4.38 11.78
C LYS A 198 -28.68 -5.35 10.62
N GLY A 199 -29.10 -4.97 9.42
CA GLY A 199 -29.05 -5.80 8.24
C GLY A 199 -29.38 -5.01 6.98
N ILE A 200 -28.81 -5.44 5.87
CA ILE A 200 -28.97 -4.82 4.56
C ILE A 200 -29.53 -5.90 3.62
N LEU A 201 -30.64 -5.59 2.93
CA LEU A 201 -31.23 -6.48 1.94
C LEU A 201 -30.82 -6.05 0.53
N LEU A 202 -30.21 -6.97 -0.23
CA LEU A 202 -29.82 -6.74 -1.62
C LEU A 202 -30.89 -7.31 -2.56
N TYR A 203 -31.52 -6.46 -3.38
CA TYR A 203 -32.59 -6.87 -4.31
C TYR A 203 -32.34 -6.43 -5.77
N GLY A 204 -32.95 -7.13 -6.73
CA GLY A 204 -32.96 -6.75 -8.15
C GLY A 204 -32.99 -7.97 -9.11
N PRO A 205 -32.81 -7.75 -10.43
CA PRO A 205 -32.81 -8.81 -11.45
C PRO A 205 -31.70 -9.87 -11.25
N PRO A 206 -31.85 -11.09 -11.77
CA PRO A 206 -30.78 -12.09 -11.77
C PRO A 206 -29.57 -11.62 -12.59
N GLY A 207 -28.35 -11.97 -12.16
CA GLY A 207 -27.11 -11.59 -12.85
C GLY A 207 -26.52 -10.23 -12.47
N THR A 208 -27.14 -9.44 -11.58
CA THR A 208 -26.60 -8.12 -11.15
C THR A 208 -25.58 -8.20 -10.00
N GLY A 209 -24.91 -9.34 -9.80
CA GLY A 209 -23.86 -9.47 -8.79
C GLY A 209 -24.31 -9.47 -7.32
N LYS A 210 -25.60 -9.67 -7.01
CA LYS A 210 -26.10 -9.70 -5.61
C LYS A 210 -25.45 -10.76 -4.73
N ILE A 211 -25.28 -11.97 -5.28
CA ILE A 211 -24.58 -13.08 -4.61
C ILE A 211 -23.09 -12.75 -4.47
N LEU A 212 -22.54 -12.00 -5.42
CA LEU A 212 -21.15 -11.55 -5.34
C LEU A 212 -20.93 -10.56 -4.19
N ILE A 213 -21.94 -9.76 -3.85
CA ILE A 213 -21.83 -8.70 -2.82
C ILE A 213 -22.06 -9.24 -1.39
N ALA A 214 -22.82 -10.33 -1.25
CA ALA A 214 -23.19 -10.94 0.03
C ALA A 214 -22.02 -11.69 0.67
#